data_AF-A0A1B0CP13-F1
#
_entry.id   AF-A0A1B0CP13-F1
#
_cell.length_a   1.000
_cell.length_b   1.000
_cell.length_c   1.000
_cell.angle_alpha   90.00
_cell.angle_beta   90.00
_cell.angle_gamma   90.00
#
_symmetry.space_group_name_H-M   'P 1'
#
loop_
_entity.id
_entity.type
_entity.pdbx_description
1 polymer ?
#
loop_
_entity_poly.entity_id
_entity_poly.type
_entity_poly.pdbx_seq_one_letter_code
_entity_poly.pdbx_strand_id
1 'polypeptide(L)'
;MIKWQNAYGDDEKARSEIEKAQPNGELDTVFNKYCRKRHNATDCITSFTNLLEPCLTEEEISHKEVYTNISKSLLGFVCHKDGDQIALFIAEKGPECFQERKDSLIECFNKTFPKVFDQVHEPVTMDNLPKFVFGTDQCHDMERLQMCVVEELEKCEESTPANLVDSAFKFIRNNTPCSNVTSIIVS
;
A
#
# COMPACT_ATOMS: atom_id res chain seq x y z
N MET A 1 -11.82 -7.47 22.02
CA MET A 1 -12.00 -6.02 22.31
C MET A 1 -10.74 -5.36 22.86
N ILE A 2 -10.04 -5.92 23.86
CA ILE A 2 -8.83 -5.30 24.45
C ILE A 2 -7.68 -5.08 23.45
N LYS A 3 -7.44 -6.01 22.50
CA LYS A 3 -6.36 -5.86 21.50
C LYS A 3 -6.58 -4.71 20.49
N TRP A 4 -7.83 -4.35 20.21
CA TRP A 4 -8.16 -3.26 19.27
C TRP A 4 -7.95 -1.86 19.90
N GLN A 5 -8.22 -1.72 21.21
CA GLN A 5 -7.96 -0.47 21.93
C GLN A 5 -6.46 -0.14 22.02
N ASN A 6 -5.61 -1.16 22.14
CA ASN A 6 -4.16 -0.97 22.18
C ASN A 6 -3.59 -0.54 20.82
N ALA A 7 -4.11 -1.09 19.70
CA ALA A 7 -3.71 -0.67 18.36
C ALA A 7 -4.09 0.81 18.10
N TYR A 8 -5.30 1.22 18.49
CA TYR A 8 -5.74 2.61 18.39
C TYR A 8 -4.86 3.59 19.17
N GLY A 9 -4.37 3.19 20.36
CA GLY A 9 -3.46 4.02 21.16
C GLY A 9 -2.04 4.15 20.59
N ASP A 10 -1.54 3.12 19.90
CA ASP A 10 -0.23 3.17 19.24
C ASP A 10 -0.24 4.08 18.00
N ASP A 11 -1.37 4.12 17.26
CA ASP A 11 -1.55 5.00 16.10
C ASP A 11 -1.60 6.48 16.50
N GLU A 12 -2.32 6.82 17.57
CA GLU A 12 -2.39 8.19 18.10
C GLU A 12 -1.02 8.67 18.59
N LYS A 13 -0.25 7.79 19.24
CA LYS A 13 1.12 8.09 19.66
C LYS A 13 2.03 8.34 18.47
N ALA A 14 2.00 7.49 17.44
CA ALA A 14 2.81 7.67 16.23
C ALA A 14 2.49 9.01 15.54
N ARG A 15 1.19 9.32 15.39
CA ARG A 15 0.75 10.60 14.84
C ARG A 15 1.26 11.79 15.65
N SER A 16 1.15 11.74 16.98
CA SER A 16 1.67 12.80 17.85
C SER A 16 3.19 12.97 17.76
N GLU A 17 3.95 11.88 17.60
CA GLU A 17 5.40 11.95 17.40
C GLU A 17 5.75 12.61 16.05
N ILE A 18 5.02 12.28 14.98
CA ILE A 18 5.18 12.89 13.65
C ILE A 18 4.87 14.38 13.68
N GLU A 19 3.73 14.79 14.24
CA GLU A 19 3.30 16.20 14.31
C GLU A 19 4.31 17.09 15.07
N LYS A 20 4.98 16.53 16.09
CA LYS A 20 6.02 17.24 16.87
C LYS A 20 7.35 17.31 16.15
N ALA A 21 7.71 16.27 15.40
CA ALA A 21 9.01 16.17 14.72
C ALA A 21 9.03 16.90 13.38
N GLN A 22 7.90 16.98 12.67
CA GLN A 22 7.77 17.63 11.37
C GLN A 22 8.30 19.07 11.34
N PRO A 23 7.89 20.00 12.22
CA PRO A 23 8.38 21.38 12.18
C PRO A 23 9.88 21.51 12.52
N ASN A 24 10.47 20.49 13.15
CA ASN A 24 11.88 20.49 13.56
C ASN A 24 12.79 19.78 12.55
N GLY A 25 12.23 19.15 11.52
CA GLY A 25 12.99 18.35 10.55
C GLY A 25 13.51 17.01 11.10
N GLU A 26 12.85 16.45 12.12
CA GLU A 26 13.30 15.23 12.85
C GLU A 26 12.45 13.98 12.51
N LEU A 27 11.74 14.00 11.37
CA LEU A 27 10.86 12.90 10.95
C LEU A 27 11.61 11.58 10.75
N ASP A 28 12.83 11.65 10.24
CA ASP A 28 13.73 10.50 10.04
C ASP A 28 13.95 9.73 11.35
N THR A 29 14.14 10.44 12.46
CA THR A 29 14.35 9.85 13.79
C THR A 29 13.09 9.12 14.28
N VAL A 30 11.92 9.69 14.02
CA VAL A 30 10.64 9.05 14.31
C VAL A 30 10.49 7.78 13.47
N PHE A 31 10.65 7.87 12.15
CA PHE A 31 10.47 6.70 11.28
C PHE A 31 11.53 5.62 11.51
N ASN A 32 12.78 5.98 11.84
CA ASN A 32 13.83 5.03 12.20
C ASN A 32 13.38 4.11 13.35
N LYS A 33 12.79 4.70 14.40
CA LYS A 33 12.26 3.95 15.54
C LYS A 33 11.19 2.93 15.14
N TYR A 34 10.28 3.29 14.23
CA TYR A 34 9.23 2.37 13.76
C TYR A 34 9.78 1.34 12.76
N CYS A 35 10.69 1.74 11.87
CA CYS A 35 11.33 0.87 10.89
C CYS A 35 12.26 -0.17 11.52
N ARG A 36 12.80 0.05 12.72
CA ARG A 36 13.46 -1.00 13.50
C ARG A 36 12.55 -2.18 13.84
N LYS A 37 11.23 -1.98 13.86
CA LYS A 37 10.23 -3.05 14.08
C LYS A 37 9.84 -3.76 12.78
N ARG A 38 10.47 -3.44 11.65
CA ARG A 38 10.17 -4.02 10.32
C ARG A 38 10.16 -5.54 10.33
N HIS A 39 11.12 -6.16 11.02
CA HIS A 39 11.18 -7.62 11.11
C HIS A 39 9.94 -8.20 11.79
N ASN A 40 9.55 -7.67 12.95
CA ASN A 40 8.34 -8.08 13.66
C ASN A 40 7.08 -7.89 12.80
N ALA A 41 6.99 -6.79 12.03
CA ALA A 41 5.88 -6.55 11.12
C ALA A 41 5.87 -7.57 9.96
N THR A 42 7.03 -7.90 9.41
CA THR A 42 7.21 -8.93 8.36
C THR A 42 6.77 -10.32 8.85
N ASP A 43 7.11 -10.64 10.10
CA ASP A 43 6.72 -11.90 10.74
C ASP A 43 5.21 -11.93 11.02
N CYS A 44 4.63 -10.80 11.41
CA CYS A 44 3.19 -10.65 11.59
C CYS A 44 2.45 -10.86 10.27
N ILE A 45 2.90 -10.24 9.18
CA ILE A 45 2.34 -10.43 7.82
C ILE A 45 2.39 -11.91 7.45
N THR A 46 3.54 -12.56 7.61
CA THR A 46 3.72 -13.98 7.27
C THR A 46 2.82 -14.88 8.11
N SER A 47 2.74 -14.62 9.42
CA SER A 47 1.88 -15.39 10.34
C SER A 47 0.40 -15.21 10.01
N PHE A 48 -0.02 -13.98 9.68
CA PHE A 48 -1.38 -13.68 9.29
C PHE A 48 -1.76 -14.33 7.96
N THR A 49 -0.89 -14.26 6.95
CA THR A 49 -1.16 -14.89 5.65
C THR A 49 -1.28 -16.41 5.77
N ASN A 50 -0.50 -17.04 6.65
CA ASN A 50 -0.60 -18.47 6.91
C ASN A 50 -1.89 -18.84 7.67
N LEU A 51 -2.34 -17.96 8.59
CA LEU A 51 -3.60 -18.16 9.31
C LEU A 51 -4.81 -18.15 8.37
N LEU A 52 -4.74 -17.46 7.24
CA LEU A 52 -5.80 -17.40 6.25
C LEU A 52 -5.87 -18.64 5.34
N GLU A 53 -4.82 -19.49 5.29
CA GLU A 53 -4.78 -20.65 4.39
C GLU A 53 -6.03 -21.56 4.44
N PRO A 54 -6.63 -21.88 5.60
CA PRO A 54 -7.82 -22.73 5.64
C PRO A 54 -9.06 -22.09 4.99
N CYS A 55 -9.04 -20.77 4.74
CA CYS A 55 -10.10 -20.03 4.09
C CYS A 55 -9.90 -19.90 2.57
N LEU A 56 -8.76 -20.35 2.04
CA LEU A 56 -8.36 -20.16 0.65
C LEU A 56 -8.50 -21.45 -0.16
N THR A 57 -8.82 -21.30 -1.44
CA THR A 57 -8.75 -22.39 -2.43
C THR A 57 -7.29 -22.73 -2.76
N GLU A 58 -7.05 -23.91 -3.36
CA GLU A 58 -5.69 -24.32 -3.78
C GLU A 58 -5.05 -23.30 -4.75
N GLU A 59 -5.86 -22.73 -5.65
CA GLU A 59 -5.45 -21.67 -6.58
C GLU A 59 -4.97 -20.42 -5.82
N GLU A 60 -5.71 -19.98 -4.81
CA GLU A 60 -5.36 -18.81 -3.99
C GLU A 60 -4.16 -19.06 -3.08
N ILE A 61 -4.03 -20.27 -2.53
CA ILE A 61 -2.85 -20.68 -1.75
C ILE A 61 -1.59 -20.58 -2.61
N SER A 62 -1.67 -20.94 -3.90
CA SER A 62 -0.53 -20.81 -4.82
C SER A 62 -0.11 -19.36 -5.07
N HIS A 63 -1.02 -18.39 -4.84
CA HIS A 63 -0.79 -16.97 -5.06
C HIS A 63 -0.61 -16.14 -3.78
N LYS A 64 -0.82 -16.74 -2.58
CA LYS A 64 -0.68 -16.05 -1.29
C LYS A 64 0.69 -15.38 -1.11
N GLU A 65 1.75 -16.03 -1.60
CA GLU A 65 3.12 -15.52 -1.50
C GLU A 65 3.28 -14.20 -2.25
N VAL A 66 2.53 -13.98 -3.32
CA VAL A 66 2.55 -12.71 -4.06
C VAL A 66 2.04 -11.58 -3.18
N TYR A 67 0.92 -11.77 -2.48
CA TYR A 67 0.40 -10.78 -1.53
C TYR A 67 1.35 -10.54 -0.36
N THR A 68 1.91 -11.61 0.21
CA THR A 68 2.96 -11.51 1.23
C THR A 68 4.15 -10.68 0.73
N ASN A 69 4.60 -10.90 -0.51
CA ASN A 69 5.71 -10.18 -1.12
C ASN A 69 5.36 -8.72 -1.41
N ILE A 70 4.14 -8.42 -1.85
CA ILE A 70 3.66 -7.03 -2.00
C ILE A 70 3.72 -6.30 -0.66
N SER A 71 3.15 -6.88 0.40
CA SER A 71 3.15 -6.26 1.73
C SER A 71 4.57 -6.04 2.26
N LYS A 72 5.45 -7.04 2.09
CA LYS A 72 6.88 -6.94 2.47
C LYS A 72 7.62 -5.89 1.64
N SER A 73 7.29 -5.76 0.36
CA SER A 73 7.92 -4.80 -0.55
C SER A 73 7.50 -3.36 -0.20
N LEU A 74 6.20 -3.13 0.05
CA LEU A 74 5.72 -1.82 0.50
C LEU A 74 6.39 -1.41 1.81
N LEU A 75 6.44 -2.33 2.79
CA LEU A 75 7.14 -2.10 4.04
C LEU A 75 8.66 -1.86 3.83
N GLY A 76 9.27 -2.58 2.90
CA GLY A 76 10.67 -2.41 2.51
C GLY A 76 10.96 -1.05 1.88
N PHE A 77 10.04 -0.53 1.05
CA PHE A 77 10.12 0.79 0.44
C PHE A 77 9.95 1.90 1.48
N VAL A 78 8.90 1.84 2.29
CA VAL A 78 8.63 2.81 3.36
C VAL A 78 9.79 2.88 4.34
N CYS A 79 10.37 1.73 4.70
CA CYS A 79 11.53 1.65 5.59
C CYS A 79 12.88 1.62 4.88
N HIS A 80 12.94 2.01 3.60
CA HIS A 80 14.20 2.17 2.91
C HIS A 80 15.01 3.28 3.58
N LYS A 81 16.29 3.03 3.85
CA LYS A 81 17.18 3.92 4.63
C LYS A 81 16.48 4.43 5.90
N ASP A 82 15.96 3.49 6.69
CA ASP A 82 15.32 3.78 7.98
C ASP A 82 14.14 4.77 7.94
N GLY A 83 13.50 4.96 6.79
CA GLY A 83 12.31 5.80 6.68
C GLY A 83 12.47 7.08 5.86
N ASP A 84 13.64 7.31 5.24
CA ASP A 84 13.90 8.51 4.45
C ASP A 84 12.79 8.82 3.43
N GLN A 85 12.28 7.79 2.74
CA GLN A 85 11.27 7.96 1.69
C GLN A 85 9.94 8.48 2.25
N ILE A 86 9.49 7.94 3.40
CA ILE A 86 8.25 8.38 4.03
C ILE A 86 8.42 9.72 4.76
N ALA A 87 9.60 9.98 5.31
CA ALA A 87 9.95 11.28 5.88
C ALA A 87 9.92 12.37 4.82
N LEU A 88 10.54 12.13 3.65
CA LEU A 88 10.51 13.05 2.51
C LEU A 88 9.08 13.24 1.99
N PHE A 89 8.31 12.16 1.85
CA PHE A 89 6.91 12.25 1.44
C PHE A 89 6.09 13.19 2.33
N ILE A 90 6.26 13.11 3.65
CA ILE A 90 5.54 13.98 4.60
C ILE A 90 6.09 15.41 4.60
N ALA A 91 7.40 15.58 4.51
CA ALA A 91 8.02 16.91 4.42
C ALA A 91 7.52 17.70 3.19
N GLU A 92 7.26 16.99 2.10
CA GLU A 92 6.80 17.52 0.82
C GLU A 92 5.26 17.52 0.69
N LYS A 93 4.55 17.63 1.83
CA LYS A 93 3.08 17.74 1.90
C LYS A 93 2.32 16.59 1.22
N GLY A 94 2.91 15.40 1.17
CA GLY A 94 2.28 14.21 0.59
C GLY A 94 0.92 13.86 1.22
N PRO A 95 0.77 13.84 2.56
CA PRO A 95 -0.52 13.61 3.21
C PRO A 95 -1.60 14.63 2.79
N GLU A 96 -1.24 15.90 2.69
CA GLU A 96 -2.12 16.99 2.28
C GLU A 96 -2.55 16.83 0.81
N CYS A 97 -1.61 16.47 -0.07
CA CYS A 97 -1.91 16.16 -1.47
C CYS A 97 -2.90 14.98 -1.60
N PHE A 98 -2.70 13.90 -0.83
CA PHE A 98 -3.63 12.77 -0.79
C PHE A 98 -5.02 13.17 -0.28
N GLN A 99 -5.07 14.06 0.71
CA GLN A 99 -6.32 14.57 1.24
C GLN A 99 -7.05 15.48 0.26
N GLU A 100 -6.34 16.34 -0.48
CA GLU A 100 -6.90 17.19 -1.53
C GLU A 100 -7.41 16.36 -2.72
N ARG A 101 -6.67 15.33 -3.12
CA ARG A 101 -6.98 14.45 -4.26
C ARG A 101 -7.84 13.24 -3.90
N LYS A 102 -8.32 13.14 -2.65
CA LYS A 102 -8.97 11.95 -2.10
C LYS A 102 -10.05 11.36 -3.02
N ASP A 103 -10.99 12.19 -3.49
CA ASP A 103 -12.10 11.72 -4.31
C ASP A 103 -11.63 11.20 -5.67
N SER A 104 -10.66 11.87 -6.28
CA SER A 104 -10.02 11.43 -7.52
C SER A 104 -9.24 10.12 -7.35
N LEU A 105 -8.55 9.94 -6.22
CA LEU A 105 -7.85 8.69 -5.90
C LEU A 105 -8.83 7.53 -5.67
N ILE A 106 -9.97 7.79 -5.02
CA ILE A 106 -11.07 6.81 -4.91
C ILE A 106 -11.60 6.47 -6.31
N GLU A 107 -11.75 7.46 -7.18
CA GLU A 107 -12.19 7.23 -8.57
C GLU A 107 -11.19 6.37 -9.36
N CYS A 108 -9.88 6.59 -9.19
CA CYS A 108 -8.84 5.72 -9.77
C CYS A 108 -9.01 4.25 -9.33
N PHE A 109 -9.27 4.04 -8.05
CA PHE A 109 -9.49 2.71 -7.50
C PHE A 109 -10.77 2.07 -8.04
N ASN A 110 -11.87 2.84 -8.12
CA ASN A 110 -13.15 2.38 -8.67
C ASN A 110 -13.06 2.01 -10.16
N LYS A 111 -12.35 2.81 -10.96
CA LYS A 111 -12.11 2.54 -12.38
C LYS A 111 -11.28 1.28 -12.60
N THR A 112 -10.32 1.04 -11.72
CA THR A 112 -9.41 -0.12 -11.81
C THR A 112 -10.09 -1.40 -11.34
N PHE A 113 -10.84 -1.34 -10.24
CA PHE A 113 -11.46 -2.50 -9.60
C PHE A 113 -12.98 -2.36 -9.47
N PRO A 114 -13.73 -2.21 -10.59
CA PRO A 114 -15.17 -1.96 -10.55
C PRO A 114 -15.92 -3.06 -9.79
N LYS A 115 -15.49 -4.32 -9.97
CA LYS A 115 -16.12 -5.51 -9.39
C LYS A 115 -16.02 -5.59 -7.86
N VAL A 116 -15.04 -4.91 -7.24
CA VAL A 116 -14.86 -4.97 -5.77
C VAL A 116 -15.96 -4.20 -5.04
N PHE A 117 -16.52 -3.14 -5.64
CA PHE A 117 -17.59 -2.34 -5.02
C PHE A 117 -18.99 -2.77 -5.42
N ASP A 118 -19.16 -3.39 -6.59
CA ASP A 118 -20.43 -4.00 -6.99
C ASP A 118 -20.89 -5.04 -5.95
N GLN A 119 -19.94 -5.67 -5.25
CA GLN A 119 -20.18 -6.68 -4.22
C GLN A 119 -20.46 -6.11 -2.82
N VAL A 120 -20.27 -4.81 -2.58
CA VAL A 120 -20.49 -4.19 -1.24
C VAL A 120 -21.98 -4.07 -0.90
N HIS A 121 -22.85 -4.12 -1.92
CA HIS A 121 -24.30 -4.08 -1.74
C HIS A 121 -24.94 -5.46 -1.55
N GLU A 122 -24.17 -6.54 -1.75
CA GLU A 122 -24.61 -7.90 -1.52
C GLU A 122 -24.04 -8.45 -0.20
N PRO A 123 -24.77 -9.33 0.51
CA PRO A 123 -24.19 -10.03 1.66
C PRO A 123 -22.94 -10.79 1.22
N VAL A 124 -21.80 -10.55 1.86
CA VAL A 124 -20.57 -11.30 1.58
C VAL A 124 -20.80 -12.78 1.95
N THR A 125 -20.81 -13.64 0.95
CA THR A 125 -20.84 -15.10 1.05
C THR A 125 -19.50 -15.65 0.56
N MET A 126 -19.17 -16.90 0.89
CA MET A 126 -17.93 -17.51 0.36
C MET A 126 -17.91 -17.55 -1.17
N ASP A 127 -19.07 -17.60 -1.82
CA ASP A 127 -19.19 -17.72 -3.27
C ASP A 127 -19.04 -16.39 -4.02
N ASN A 128 -19.19 -15.25 -3.34
CA ASN A 128 -19.08 -13.92 -3.95
C ASN A 128 -17.84 -13.12 -3.50
N LEU A 129 -16.94 -13.72 -2.72
CA LEU A 129 -15.66 -13.10 -2.41
C LEU A 129 -14.80 -12.99 -3.68
N PRO A 130 -14.12 -11.84 -3.90
CA PRO A 130 -13.08 -11.77 -4.91
C PRO A 130 -12.04 -12.84 -4.65
N LYS A 131 -11.75 -13.67 -5.66
CA LYS A 131 -10.67 -14.63 -5.56
C LYS A 131 -9.33 -13.91 -5.35
N PHE A 132 -8.53 -14.39 -4.41
CA PHE A 132 -7.17 -13.92 -4.16
C PHE A 132 -6.18 -14.51 -5.16
N VAL A 133 -6.41 -14.24 -6.44
CA VAL A 133 -5.60 -14.71 -7.56
C VAL A 133 -4.87 -13.53 -8.17
N PHE A 134 -3.57 -13.67 -8.38
CA PHE A 134 -2.72 -12.60 -8.88
C PHE A 134 -2.00 -13.04 -10.17
N GLY A 135 -2.59 -12.70 -11.31
CA GLY A 135 -2.11 -13.03 -12.64
C GLY A 135 -1.86 -11.80 -13.52
N THR A 136 -1.88 -12.00 -14.84
CA THR A 136 -1.58 -10.94 -15.82
C THR A 136 -2.54 -9.76 -15.73
N ASP A 137 -3.84 -10.04 -15.57
CA ASP A 137 -4.86 -8.98 -15.43
C ASP A 137 -4.60 -8.12 -14.19
N GLN A 138 -4.22 -8.72 -13.06
CA GLN A 138 -3.89 -7.97 -11.84
C GLN A 138 -2.61 -7.15 -11.99
N CYS A 139 -1.64 -7.60 -12.77
CA CYS A 139 -0.47 -6.79 -13.12
C CYS A 139 -0.84 -5.57 -13.97
N HIS A 140 -1.77 -5.75 -14.91
CA HIS A 140 -2.32 -4.67 -15.74
C HIS A 140 -3.17 -3.70 -14.93
N ASP A 141 -3.98 -4.20 -13.99
CA ASP A 141 -4.75 -3.37 -13.08
C ASP A 141 -3.84 -2.55 -12.15
N MET A 142 -2.77 -3.15 -11.63
CA MET A 142 -1.76 -2.43 -10.84
C MET A 142 -1.12 -1.28 -11.63
N GLU A 143 -0.84 -1.49 -12.92
CA GLU A 143 -0.27 -0.47 -13.81
C GLU A 143 -1.28 0.65 -14.13
N ARG A 144 -2.54 0.31 -14.39
CA ARG A 144 -3.62 1.31 -14.56
C ARG A 144 -3.82 2.15 -13.31
N LEU A 145 -3.81 1.51 -12.14
CA LEU A 145 -3.91 2.22 -10.86
C LEU A 145 -2.72 3.15 -10.66
N GLN A 146 -1.49 2.66 -10.91
CA GLN A 146 -0.28 3.47 -10.83
C GLN A 146 -0.40 4.72 -11.71
N MET A 147 -0.73 4.55 -12.99
CA MET A 147 -0.84 5.67 -13.93
C MET A 147 -1.86 6.70 -13.45
N CYS A 148 -3.06 6.26 -13.08
CA CYS A 148 -4.12 7.15 -12.63
C CYS A 148 -3.75 7.89 -11.33
N VAL A 149 -3.22 7.17 -10.34
CA VAL A 149 -2.83 7.75 -9.05
C VAL A 149 -1.70 8.77 -9.24
N VAL A 150 -0.67 8.44 -10.01
CA VAL A 150 0.45 9.36 -10.27
C VAL A 150 -0.05 10.61 -10.99
N GLU A 151 -0.89 10.47 -12.03
CA GLU A 151 -1.48 11.59 -12.75
C GLU A 151 -2.28 12.53 -11.83
N GLU A 152 -3.05 12.00 -10.87
CA GLU A 152 -3.79 12.84 -9.91
C GLU A 152 -2.87 13.54 -8.91
N LEU A 153 -1.80 12.87 -8.45
CA LEU A 153 -0.85 13.45 -7.49
C LEU A 153 0.07 14.49 -8.13
N GLU A 154 0.36 14.39 -9.43
CA GLU A 154 1.10 15.41 -10.19
C GLU A 154 0.38 16.76 -10.24
N LYS A 155 -0.94 16.79 -9.97
CA LYS A 155 -1.73 18.03 -9.92
C LYS A 155 -1.58 18.78 -8.59
N CYS A 156 -0.87 18.24 -7.61
CA CYS A 156 -0.60 18.93 -6.34
C CYS A 156 0.48 20.00 -6.48
N GLU A 157 0.61 20.87 -5.46
CA GLU A 157 1.63 21.92 -5.43
C GLU A 157 3.05 21.33 -5.52
N GLU A 158 3.33 20.30 -4.72
CA GLU A 158 4.61 19.58 -4.71
C GLU A 158 4.52 18.34 -5.61
N SER A 159 5.49 18.18 -6.51
CA SER A 159 5.56 17.00 -7.41
C SER A 159 6.27 15.80 -6.76
N THR A 160 7.02 16.02 -5.68
CA THR A 160 7.77 14.97 -4.98
C THR A 160 6.90 13.79 -4.52
N PRO A 161 5.70 14.00 -3.93
CA PRO A 161 4.80 12.91 -3.56
C PRO A 161 4.44 11.98 -4.71
N ALA A 162 4.16 12.53 -5.91
CA ALA A 162 3.82 11.73 -7.09
C ALA A 162 4.99 10.83 -7.51
N ASN A 163 6.21 11.38 -7.57
CA ASN A 163 7.42 10.63 -7.91
C ASN A 163 7.73 9.49 -6.91
N LEU A 164 7.48 9.73 -5.62
CA LEU A 164 7.66 8.73 -4.58
C LEU A 164 6.65 7.58 -4.70
N VAL A 165 5.39 7.91 -4.99
CA VAL A 165 4.34 6.91 -5.21
C VAL A 165 4.61 6.09 -6.48
N ASP A 166 5.01 6.74 -7.58
CA ASP A 166 5.44 6.05 -8.80
C ASP A 166 6.61 5.09 -8.53
N SER A 167 7.60 5.54 -7.75
CA SER A 167 8.74 4.70 -7.34
C SER A 167 8.31 3.51 -6.48
N ALA A 168 7.32 3.70 -5.60
CA ALA A 168 6.76 2.62 -4.78
C ALA A 168 6.06 1.57 -5.64
N PHE A 169 5.22 1.98 -6.61
CA PHE A 169 4.58 1.06 -7.55
C PHE A 169 5.59 0.27 -8.38
N LYS A 170 6.62 0.95 -8.92
CA LYS A 170 7.72 0.29 -9.65
C LYS A 170 8.47 -0.71 -8.77
N PHE A 171 8.73 -0.36 -7.51
CA PHE A 171 9.37 -1.25 -6.55
C PHE A 171 8.53 -2.50 -6.29
N ILE A 172 7.22 -2.34 -6.07
CA ILE A 172 6.29 -3.46 -5.88
C ILE A 172 6.23 -4.34 -7.14
N ARG A 173 6.11 -3.75 -8.33
CA ARG A 173 6.09 -4.49 -9.60
C ARG A 173 7.34 -5.36 -9.77
N ASN A 174 8.51 -4.82 -9.47
CA ASN A 174 9.78 -5.52 -9.60
C ASN A 174 9.95 -6.69 -8.61
N ASN A 175 9.21 -6.68 -7.51
CA ASN A 175 9.25 -7.73 -6.48
C ASN A 175 8.05 -8.70 -6.55
N THR A 176 7.28 -8.66 -7.64
CA THR A 176 6.17 -9.58 -7.91
C THR A 176 6.37 -10.26 -9.27
N PRO A 177 5.57 -11.29 -9.60
CA PRO A 177 5.57 -11.89 -10.95
C PRO A 177 5.30 -10.89 -12.09
N CYS A 178 4.77 -9.70 -11.80
CA CYS A 178 4.53 -8.64 -12.78
C CYS A 178 5.80 -8.09 -13.44
N SER A 179 6.98 -8.30 -12.83
CA SER A 179 8.26 -7.98 -13.46
C SER A 179 8.47 -8.67 -14.81
N ASN A 180 7.84 -9.84 -15.01
CA ASN A 180 7.92 -10.61 -16.25
C ASN A 180 6.72 -10.39 -17.19
N VAL A 181 5.75 -9.57 -16.78
CA VAL A 181 4.57 -9.26 -17.59
C VAL A 181 4.86 -7.98 -18.38
N THR A 182 4.53 -7.99 -19.68
CA THR A 182 4.67 -6.80 -20.53
C THR A 182 3.78 -5.67 -20.00
N SER A 183 4.40 -4.50 -19.79
CA SER A 183 3.70 -3.27 -19.44
C SER A 183 2.68 -2.87 -20.49
N ILE A 184 1.58 -2.24 -20.04
CA ILE A 184 0.62 -1.55 -20.92
C ILE A 184 1.31 -0.27 -21.41
N ILE A 185 2.23 -0.40 -22.36
CA ILE A 185 2.72 0.77 -23.10
C ILE A 185 1.54 1.22 -23.98
N VAL A 186 0.80 2.24 -23.55
CA VAL A 186 -0.04 3.01 -24.46
C VAL A 186 0.88 4.02 -25.15
N SER A 187 1.13 3.77 -26.42
CA SER A 187 1.73 4.72 -27.37
C SER A 187 0.90 5.98 -27.53
#